data_AF-A0A2N3NGM5-F1
#
_entry.id   AF-A0A2N3NGM5-F1
#
_cell.length_a   1.000
_cell.length_b   1.000
_cell.length_c   1.000
_cell.angle_alpha   90.00
_cell.angle_beta   90.00
_cell.angle_gamma   90.00
#
_symmetry.space_group_name_H-M   'P 1'
#
loop_
_entity.id
_entity.type
_entity.pdbx_description
1 polymer ?
#
loop_
_entity_poly.entity_id
_entity_poly.type
_entity_poly.pdbx_seq_one_letter_code
_entity_poly.pdbx_strand_id
1 'polypeptide(L)'
;MRSATIQQVYSSLETLHPPGKAEGTPEADIILVPGLGGDYIRTWQATDKEKTEWPKRFLPKNLPVVRVLSFKYTTTLKGTTSTAGLRDHARDLFRKLFDEREDDKFATLRPIIFVGHSLGGMIVKQAMTTANRDKIYGSLWDASRGAMFFSTPHHGMDKSHWKEFTRHILQCDAPGRGVQPTGRMLKQVYENSDTLWKITEEFKPLKSSLEFVTFIESKPMKGVGHVFVDKGRGLMHGPEEQHRYLEGDHVSICKFRKDEELQFEPVRNGIAWLMKQTPKAIDRVGDRGKLALYSLCSDRFHSFLLNKTPTTGTCEWINERRQIKAWLDDTLDKRKLWISGGPACGKSFLARHIITDLIPSSSKEAVHCFLSDSVVGRDDLSVLLRATLHQALRLVPELITEHLLRLFEQGQSLKIKDQEIWTEEILKRVWPDVMAKVTVNHSLVVVVDGFTEMKKEHQQGWFDCFERFQEKAHDLSKVRLLHLSREHPQISLEISRLDSFERYAVKDRILRKI
;
A
#
# COMPACT_ATOMS: atom_id res chain seq x y z
N MET A 1 -26.52 -14.16 -32.99
CA MET A 1 -25.48 -14.16 -31.93
C MET A 1 -25.47 -12.79 -31.28
N ARG A 2 -25.99 -12.66 -30.05
CA ARG A 2 -25.95 -11.40 -29.31
C ARG A 2 -24.57 -11.23 -28.70
N SER A 3 -23.90 -10.14 -29.07
CA SER A 3 -22.62 -9.69 -28.53
C SER A 3 -22.69 -9.64 -27.00
N ALA A 4 -21.81 -10.38 -26.33
CA ALA A 4 -21.63 -10.27 -24.89
C ALA A 4 -20.87 -8.98 -24.61
N THR A 5 -21.60 -7.93 -24.24
CA THR A 5 -21.02 -6.71 -23.70
C THR A 5 -20.16 -7.07 -22.50
N ILE A 6 -18.87 -6.75 -22.55
CA ILE A 6 -17.95 -6.83 -21.42
C ILE A 6 -18.54 -5.95 -20.32
N GLN A 7 -19.09 -6.58 -19.28
CA GLN A 7 -19.67 -5.87 -18.15
C GLN A 7 -18.52 -5.22 -17.38
N GLN A 8 -18.37 -3.90 -17.54
CA GLN A 8 -17.40 -3.10 -16.78
C GLN A 8 -17.60 -3.38 -15.28
N VAL A 9 -16.53 -3.81 -14.61
CA VAL A 9 -16.52 -3.99 -13.14
C VAL A 9 -16.68 -2.60 -12.53
N TYR A 10 -17.80 -2.33 -11.86
CA TYR A 10 -18.07 -1.05 -11.21
C TYR A 10 -17.71 -1.18 -9.73
N SER A 11 -16.59 -0.59 -9.35
CA SER A 11 -16.19 -0.43 -7.94
C SER A 11 -16.23 1.04 -7.54
N SER A 12 -16.55 1.35 -6.29
CA SER A 12 -16.53 2.70 -5.70
C SER A 12 -16.29 2.63 -4.18
N LEU A 13 -15.84 3.74 -3.59
CA LEU A 13 -15.84 3.94 -2.14
C LEU A 13 -16.97 4.88 -1.79
N GLU A 14 -17.95 4.38 -1.05
CA GLU A 14 -19.13 5.14 -0.66
C GLU A 14 -18.91 5.77 0.70
N THR A 15 -19.01 7.09 0.79
CA THR A 15 -18.90 7.79 2.08
C THR A 15 -20.19 7.62 2.87
N LEU A 16 -20.13 6.88 3.98
CA LEU A 16 -21.27 6.67 4.88
C LEU A 16 -21.35 7.73 5.97
N HIS A 17 -20.19 8.21 6.44
CA HIS A 17 -20.08 9.34 7.33
C HIS A 17 -18.86 10.18 6.91
N PRO A 18 -19.07 11.45 6.54
CA PRO A 18 -17.98 12.32 6.11
C PRO A 18 -17.06 12.65 7.28
N PRO A 19 -15.85 13.18 6.99
CA PRO A 19 -15.04 13.81 8.01
C PRO A 19 -15.85 14.89 8.77
N GLY A 20 -15.74 14.95 10.10
CA GLY A 20 -16.41 15.97 10.91
C GLY A 20 -16.08 17.39 10.43
N LYS A 21 -17.10 18.22 10.22
CA LYS A 21 -16.94 19.61 9.72
C LYS A 21 -16.68 20.65 10.83
N ALA A 22 -16.66 20.25 12.10
CA ALA A 22 -16.51 21.15 13.24
C ALA A 22 -15.14 20.95 13.91
N GLU A 23 -14.29 21.99 13.80
CA GLU A 23 -13.06 22.29 14.57
C GLU A 23 -11.94 21.22 14.72
N GLY A 24 -12.13 19.98 14.26
CA GLY A 24 -11.11 18.93 14.29
C GLY A 24 -11.04 18.17 12.97
N THR A 25 -9.84 18.04 12.40
CA THR A 25 -9.54 17.04 11.37
C THR A 25 -9.93 15.66 11.89
N PRO A 26 -10.55 14.77 11.08
CA PRO A 26 -10.93 13.44 11.55
C PRO A 26 -9.73 12.70 12.10
N GLU A 27 -9.92 11.89 13.13
CA GLU A 27 -8.83 11.16 13.77
C GLU A 27 -8.59 9.78 13.14
N ALA A 28 -9.52 9.25 12.34
CA ALA A 28 -9.34 7.95 11.66
C ALA A 28 -10.25 7.79 10.44
N ASP A 29 -9.83 6.91 9.52
CA ASP A 29 -10.65 6.39 8.44
C ASP A 29 -11.05 4.93 8.73
N ILE A 30 -12.34 4.66 8.80
CA ILE A 30 -12.91 3.32 8.94
C ILE A 30 -13.36 2.84 7.55
N ILE A 31 -12.76 1.76 7.07
CA ILE A 31 -12.99 1.22 5.73
C ILE A 31 -13.71 -0.13 5.83
N LEU A 32 -15.01 -0.13 5.54
CA LEU A 32 -15.85 -1.30 5.56
C LEU A 32 -15.72 -2.08 4.25
N VAL A 33 -15.45 -3.38 4.35
CA VAL A 33 -15.28 -4.28 3.21
C VAL A 33 -16.25 -5.46 3.31
N PRO A 34 -17.36 -5.42 2.56
CA PRO A 34 -18.36 -6.49 2.52
C PRO A 34 -17.81 -7.85 2.10
N GLY A 35 -18.54 -8.90 2.46
CA GLY A 35 -18.27 -10.27 2.03
C GLY A 35 -18.79 -10.62 0.63
N LEU A 36 -18.70 -11.91 0.29
CA LEU A 36 -19.19 -12.44 -0.98
C LEU A 36 -20.70 -12.24 -1.15
N GLY A 37 -21.11 -11.60 -2.23
CA GLY A 37 -22.52 -11.26 -2.48
C GLY A 37 -23.01 -10.04 -1.68
N GLY A 38 -22.18 -9.52 -0.76
CA GLY A 38 -22.51 -8.37 0.06
C GLY A 38 -22.67 -7.08 -0.73
N ASP A 39 -23.52 -6.21 -0.23
CA ASP A 39 -23.64 -4.82 -0.68
C ASP A 39 -23.01 -3.89 0.36
N TYR A 40 -22.47 -2.77 -0.11
CA TYR A 40 -21.69 -1.81 0.69
C TYR A 40 -22.43 -1.28 1.91
N ILE A 41 -23.78 -1.27 1.92
CA ILE A 41 -24.55 -0.86 3.10
C ILE A 41 -25.39 -2.00 3.68
N ARG A 42 -25.99 -2.85 2.84
CA ARG A 42 -26.87 -3.93 3.31
C ARG A 42 -26.15 -4.94 4.21
N THR A 43 -24.86 -5.16 3.99
CA THR A 43 -24.03 -6.05 4.83
C THR A 43 -24.10 -5.64 6.30
N TRP A 44 -24.07 -4.33 6.54
CA TRP A 44 -24.03 -3.71 7.88
C TRP A 44 -25.41 -3.23 8.37
N GLN A 45 -26.48 -3.62 7.67
CA GLN A 45 -27.85 -3.21 7.96
C GLN A 45 -28.60 -4.31 8.70
N ALA A 46 -29.28 -3.95 9.80
CA ALA A 46 -30.20 -4.83 10.52
C ALA A 46 -31.30 -5.36 9.60
N THR A 47 -31.79 -6.58 9.89
CA THR A 47 -32.82 -7.26 9.08
C THR A 47 -34.25 -7.02 9.58
N ASP A 48 -34.38 -6.29 10.70
CA ASP A 48 -35.67 -5.91 11.27
C ASP A 48 -36.36 -4.82 10.43
N LYS A 49 -37.56 -4.40 10.87
CA LYS A 49 -38.33 -3.37 10.15
C LYS A 49 -37.62 -2.01 10.14
N GLU A 50 -36.85 -1.70 11.18
CA GLU A 50 -36.15 -0.42 11.29
C GLU A 50 -34.90 -0.33 10.40
N LYS A 51 -34.32 -1.47 10.00
CA LYS A 51 -33.18 -1.54 9.06
C LYS A 51 -32.03 -0.63 9.48
N THR A 52 -31.67 -0.70 10.76
CA THR A 52 -30.61 0.15 11.32
C THR A 52 -29.28 -0.10 10.60
N GLU A 53 -28.70 0.98 10.07
CA GLU A 53 -27.36 1.00 9.46
C GLU A 53 -26.36 1.49 10.51
N TRP A 54 -25.80 0.56 11.30
CA TRP A 54 -24.91 0.91 12.41
C TRP A 54 -23.70 1.77 12.00
N PRO A 55 -23.11 1.65 10.78
CA PRO A 55 -22.00 2.51 10.40
C PRO A 55 -22.38 3.99 10.26
N LYS A 56 -23.65 4.29 9.93
CA LYS A 56 -24.17 5.66 9.83
C LYS A 56 -24.78 6.16 11.13
N ARG A 57 -25.28 5.24 11.96
CA ARG A 57 -26.03 5.59 13.17
C ARG A 57 -25.18 5.52 14.45
N PHE A 58 -24.47 4.42 14.66
CA PHE A 58 -23.78 4.17 15.92
C PHE A 58 -22.35 4.70 15.92
N LEU A 59 -21.60 4.54 14.82
CA LEU A 59 -20.23 5.07 14.75
C LEU A 59 -20.21 6.60 14.94
N PRO A 60 -20.97 7.41 14.20
CA PRO A 60 -20.90 8.87 14.34
C PRO A 60 -21.37 9.36 15.71
N LYS A 61 -22.33 8.64 16.34
CA LYS A 61 -22.81 8.94 17.70
C LYS A 61 -21.74 8.71 18.76
N ASN A 62 -20.95 7.65 18.61
CA ASN A 62 -20.02 7.17 19.64
C ASN A 62 -18.55 7.59 19.38
N LEU A 63 -18.19 7.82 18.12
CA LEU A 63 -16.87 8.19 17.62
C LEU A 63 -17.05 9.31 16.57
N PRO A 64 -17.45 10.52 16.95
CA PRO A 64 -17.84 11.59 16.01
C PRO A 64 -16.68 12.11 15.14
N VAL A 65 -15.45 11.75 15.47
CA VAL A 65 -14.22 12.19 14.80
C VAL A 65 -13.73 11.23 13.70
N VAL A 66 -14.47 10.16 13.37
CA VAL A 66 -14.04 9.21 12.33
C VAL A 66 -14.71 9.51 10.99
N ARG A 67 -14.02 9.24 9.89
CA ARG A 67 -14.62 9.13 8.56
C ARG A 67 -14.97 7.67 8.32
N VAL A 68 -16.17 7.39 7.79
CA VAL A 68 -16.61 6.02 7.49
C VAL A 68 -16.83 5.87 6.00
N LEU A 69 -16.05 5.00 5.37
CA LEU A 69 -16.17 4.63 3.96
C LEU A 69 -16.55 3.15 3.85
N SER A 70 -17.31 2.80 2.82
CA SER A 70 -17.64 1.40 2.54
C SER A 70 -17.36 1.06 1.08
N PHE A 71 -16.68 -0.07 0.87
CA PHE A 71 -16.26 -0.50 -0.44
C PHE A 71 -17.39 -1.20 -1.18
N LYS A 72 -17.80 -0.61 -2.30
CA LYS A 72 -18.74 -1.18 -3.25
C LYS A 72 -17.95 -1.80 -4.39
N TYR A 73 -18.20 -3.07 -4.67
CA TYR A 73 -17.54 -3.78 -5.76
C TYR A 73 -18.45 -4.87 -6.32
N THR A 74 -18.23 -5.24 -7.59
CA THR A 74 -19.03 -6.28 -8.22
C THR A 74 -18.70 -7.65 -7.60
N THR A 75 -19.63 -8.17 -6.83
CA THR A 75 -19.54 -9.50 -6.22
C THR A 75 -20.00 -10.58 -7.22
N THR A 76 -19.12 -11.03 -8.10
CA THR A 76 -19.36 -12.26 -8.88
C THR A 76 -18.63 -13.44 -8.26
N LEU A 77 -19.20 -14.65 -8.35
CA LEU A 77 -18.51 -15.87 -7.90
C LEU A 77 -17.23 -16.13 -8.68
N LYS A 78 -17.24 -15.91 -10.00
CA LYS A 78 -16.06 -16.11 -10.85
C LYS A 78 -14.93 -15.13 -10.53
N GLY A 79 -15.25 -13.87 -10.22
CA GLY A 79 -14.25 -12.85 -9.88
C GLY A 79 -13.81 -12.96 -8.42
N THR A 80 -14.75 -12.84 -7.49
CA THR A 80 -14.50 -12.58 -6.06
C THR A 80 -13.89 -13.75 -5.29
N THR A 81 -13.97 -14.97 -5.80
CA THR A 81 -13.33 -16.14 -5.16
C THR A 81 -12.09 -16.62 -5.91
N SER A 82 -11.78 -16.05 -7.07
CA SER A 82 -10.55 -16.33 -7.81
C SER A 82 -9.39 -15.49 -7.28
N THR A 83 -8.15 -15.98 -7.44
CA THR A 83 -6.95 -15.21 -7.09
C THR A 83 -6.89 -13.88 -7.82
N ALA A 84 -7.18 -13.91 -9.13
CA ALA A 84 -7.15 -12.71 -9.97
C ALA A 84 -8.15 -11.68 -9.48
N GLY A 85 -9.42 -12.06 -9.28
CA GLY A 85 -10.43 -11.10 -8.85
C GLY A 85 -10.28 -10.63 -7.40
N LEU A 86 -9.78 -11.46 -6.46
CA LEU A 86 -9.43 -10.97 -5.11
C LEU A 86 -8.32 -9.92 -5.17
N ARG A 87 -7.28 -10.16 -5.99
CA ARG A 87 -6.20 -9.20 -6.21
C ARG A 87 -6.68 -7.94 -6.92
N ASP A 88 -7.58 -8.07 -7.89
CA ASP A 88 -8.15 -6.92 -8.60
C ASP A 88 -9.05 -6.07 -7.69
N HIS A 89 -9.91 -6.69 -6.88
CA HIS A 89 -10.72 -5.98 -5.88
C HIS A 89 -9.86 -5.28 -4.83
N ALA A 90 -8.79 -5.95 -4.37
CA ALA A 90 -7.83 -5.36 -3.44
C ALA A 90 -7.10 -4.14 -4.04
N ARG A 91 -6.68 -4.25 -5.31
CA ARG A 91 -6.06 -3.14 -6.05
C ARG A 91 -7.03 -1.98 -6.26
N ASP A 92 -8.27 -2.28 -6.62
CA ASP A 92 -9.32 -1.27 -6.79
C ASP A 92 -9.64 -0.54 -5.48
N LEU A 93 -9.71 -1.27 -4.37
CA LEU A 93 -9.91 -0.69 -3.03
C LEU A 93 -8.81 0.31 -2.71
N PHE A 94 -7.53 -0.07 -2.87
CA PHE A 94 -6.40 0.80 -2.51
C PHE A 94 -6.20 1.93 -3.50
N ARG A 95 -6.40 1.73 -4.80
CA ARG A 95 -6.38 2.82 -5.77
C ARG A 95 -7.40 3.89 -5.40
N LYS A 96 -8.65 3.50 -5.14
CA LYS A 96 -9.71 4.45 -4.75
C LYS A 96 -9.41 5.12 -3.42
N LEU A 97 -8.93 4.36 -2.43
CA LEU A 97 -8.60 4.93 -1.13
C LEU A 97 -7.41 5.88 -1.20
N PHE A 98 -6.43 5.59 -2.06
CA PHE A 98 -5.30 6.47 -2.36
C PHE A 98 -5.80 7.77 -2.98
N ASP A 99 -6.63 7.68 -4.03
CA ASP A 99 -7.22 8.85 -4.69
C ASP A 99 -8.06 9.70 -3.70
N GLU A 100 -8.90 9.08 -2.87
CA GLU A 100 -9.74 9.73 -1.84
C GLU A 100 -8.96 10.37 -0.68
N ARG A 101 -7.68 10.05 -0.53
CA ARG A 101 -6.81 10.58 0.53
C ARG A 101 -5.80 11.58 0.02
N GLU A 102 -5.64 11.71 -1.29
CA GLU A 102 -4.57 12.51 -1.86
C GLU A 102 -4.79 14.02 -1.70
N ASP A 103 -6.01 14.48 -1.93
CA ASP A 103 -6.34 15.91 -1.84
C ASP A 103 -6.44 16.41 -0.39
N ASP A 104 -6.27 15.52 0.60
CA ASP A 104 -6.32 15.83 2.02
C ASP A 104 -4.92 15.79 2.65
N LYS A 105 -4.37 16.99 2.89
CA LYS A 105 -3.07 17.20 3.55
C LYS A 105 -2.93 16.46 4.88
N PHE A 106 -4.01 16.24 5.61
CA PHE A 106 -4.00 15.58 6.92
C PHE A 106 -4.32 14.09 6.81
N ALA A 107 -4.59 13.55 5.61
CA ALA A 107 -4.87 12.13 5.44
C ALA A 107 -3.80 11.26 6.07
N THR A 108 -2.52 11.57 5.88
CA THR A 108 -1.40 10.79 6.42
C THR A 108 -1.33 10.76 7.95
N LEU A 109 -1.99 11.69 8.64
CA LEU A 109 -2.16 11.68 10.09
C LEU A 109 -3.28 10.73 10.54
N ARG A 110 -4.25 10.49 9.67
CA ARG A 110 -5.45 9.68 9.96
C ARG A 110 -5.15 8.20 9.81
N PRO A 111 -5.03 7.44 10.92
CA PRO A 111 -4.98 5.99 10.88
C PRO A 111 -6.11 5.38 10.05
N ILE A 112 -5.80 4.33 9.29
CA ILE A 112 -6.78 3.53 8.56
C ILE A 112 -7.05 2.26 9.35
N ILE A 113 -8.33 1.99 9.58
CA ILE A 113 -8.83 0.76 10.21
C ILE A 113 -9.77 0.08 9.22
N PHE A 114 -9.40 -1.13 8.80
CA PHE A 114 -10.26 -1.92 7.94
C PHE A 114 -11.24 -2.75 8.76
N VAL A 115 -12.46 -2.88 8.28
CA VAL A 115 -13.48 -3.71 8.88
C VAL A 115 -13.97 -4.68 7.81
N GLY A 116 -13.46 -5.90 7.83
CA GLY A 116 -13.80 -6.94 6.86
C GLY A 116 -14.87 -7.87 7.41
N HIS A 117 -15.88 -8.19 6.61
CA HIS A 117 -16.81 -9.28 6.90
C HIS A 117 -16.58 -10.45 5.96
N SER A 118 -16.55 -11.68 6.48
CA SER A 118 -16.47 -12.89 5.66
C SER A 118 -15.28 -12.81 4.68
N LEU A 119 -15.47 -13.11 3.37
CA LEU A 119 -14.43 -12.96 2.34
C LEU A 119 -13.95 -11.53 2.10
N GLY A 120 -14.66 -10.50 2.58
CA GLY A 120 -14.16 -9.12 2.57
C GLY A 120 -12.86 -8.98 3.37
N GLY A 121 -12.69 -9.78 4.42
CA GLY A 121 -11.43 -9.83 5.16
C GLY A 121 -10.26 -10.39 4.33
N MET A 122 -10.51 -11.21 3.32
CA MET A 122 -9.47 -11.68 2.39
C MET A 122 -9.03 -10.57 1.43
N ILE A 123 -9.97 -9.73 0.99
CA ILE A 123 -9.66 -8.53 0.20
C ILE A 123 -8.79 -7.58 1.02
N VAL A 124 -9.15 -7.34 2.29
CA VAL A 124 -8.35 -6.52 3.22
C VAL A 124 -6.91 -7.05 3.35
N LYS A 125 -6.75 -8.36 3.61
CA LYS A 125 -5.41 -8.97 3.69
C LYS A 125 -4.61 -8.77 2.40
N GLN A 126 -5.21 -9.11 1.27
CA GLN A 126 -4.55 -8.98 -0.03
C GLN A 126 -4.19 -7.51 -0.32
N ALA A 127 -5.05 -6.57 0.03
CA ALA A 127 -4.79 -5.16 -0.15
C ALA A 127 -3.61 -4.71 0.69
N MET A 128 -3.61 -4.98 2.00
CA MET A 128 -2.49 -4.66 2.89
C MET A 128 -1.16 -5.31 2.45
N THR A 129 -1.19 -6.58 2.01
CA THR A 129 -0.03 -7.25 1.42
C THR A 129 0.49 -6.51 0.19
N THR A 130 -0.43 -6.05 -0.68
CA THR A 130 -0.08 -5.24 -1.83
C THR A 130 0.52 -3.90 -1.42
N ALA A 131 -0.02 -3.16 -0.44
CA ALA A 131 0.58 -1.88 -0.07
C ALA A 131 1.91 -1.97 0.63
N ASN A 132 2.18 -3.04 1.39
CA ASN A 132 3.51 -3.22 1.94
C ASN A 132 4.54 -3.48 0.82
N ARG A 133 4.19 -4.32 -0.16
CA ARG A 133 5.11 -4.69 -1.24
C ARG A 133 5.28 -3.58 -2.27
N ASP A 134 4.18 -2.95 -2.66
CA ASP A 134 4.15 -1.95 -3.71
C ASP A 134 4.33 -0.56 -3.11
N LYS A 135 5.52 0.02 -3.32
CA LYS A 135 5.92 1.32 -2.79
C LYS A 135 4.96 2.46 -3.22
N ILE A 136 4.15 2.25 -4.26
CA ILE A 136 3.07 3.14 -4.70
C ILE A 136 2.09 3.47 -3.56
N TYR A 137 1.70 2.47 -2.77
CA TYR A 137 0.67 2.61 -1.74
C TYR A 137 1.29 2.81 -0.35
N GLY A 138 2.51 3.34 -0.31
CA GLY A 138 3.29 3.42 0.92
C GLY A 138 2.59 4.20 2.04
N SER A 139 1.97 5.33 1.75
CA SER A 139 1.22 6.15 2.72
C SER A 139 -0.04 5.45 3.22
N LEU A 140 -0.68 4.61 2.40
CA LEU A 140 -1.77 3.77 2.87
C LEU A 140 -1.25 2.70 3.82
N TRP A 141 -0.10 2.09 3.51
CA TRP A 141 0.56 1.16 4.43
C TRP A 141 0.93 1.84 5.74
N ASP A 142 1.62 2.99 5.67
CA ASP A 142 2.05 3.77 6.84
C ASP A 142 0.86 4.16 7.72
N ALA A 143 -0.26 4.56 7.11
CA ALA A 143 -1.47 4.91 7.87
C ALA A 143 -2.27 3.70 8.38
N SER A 144 -2.12 2.51 7.79
CA SER A 144 -2.87 1.31 8.19
C SER A 144 -2.46 0.83 9.58
N ARG A 145 -3.39 0.77 10.52
CA ARG A 145 -3.11 0.31 11.90
C ARG A 145 -3.47 -1.14 12.13
N GLY A 146 -4.49 -1.60 11.43
CA GLY A 146 -5.00 -2.91 11.69
C GLY A 146 -6.32 -3.18 10.99
N ALA A 147 -6.87 -4.34 11.32
CA ALA A 147 -8.14 -4.78 10.80
C ALA A 147 -9.01 -5.39 11.89
N MET A 148 -10.32 -5.18 11.73
CA MET A 148 -11.36 -5.85 12.48
C MET A 148 -12.05 -6.85 11.54
N PHE A 149 -12.17 -8.11 11.96
CA PHE A 149 -12.75 -9.16 11.15
C PHE A 149 -14.02 -9.72 11.78
N PHE A 150 -15.12 -9.65 11.03
CA PHE A 150 -16.37 -10.33 11.35
C PHE A 150 -16.43 -11.66 10.59
N SER A 151 -16.30 -12.78 11.31
CA SER A 151 -16.42 -14.13 10.75
C SER A 151 -15.60 -14.34 9.47
N THR A 152 -14.37 -13.88 9.43
CA THR A 152 -13.50 -14.15 8.27
C THR A 152 -12.83 -15.52 8.43
N PRO A 153 -13.00 -16.47 7.49
CA PRO A 153 -12.38 -17.78 7.56
C PRO A 153 -10.90 -17.72 7.13
N HIS A 154 -10.03 -17.26 8.02
CA HIS A 154 -8.61 -17.02 7.73
C HIS A 154 -7.83 -18.28 7.35
N HIS A 155 -8.06 -19.38 8.05
CA HIS A 155 -7.31 -20.63 7.86
C HIS A 155 -7.98 -21.59 6.87
N GLY A 156 -8.96 -21.09 6.12
CA GLY A 156 -9.75 -21.91 5.21
C GLY A 156 -10.66 -22.90 5.94
N MET A 157 -11.27 -23.76 5.14
CA MET A 157 -12.18 -24.83 5.54
C MET A 157 -11.96 -26.01 4.60
N ASP A 158 -12.42 -27.21 4.95
CA ASP A 158 -12.39 -28.31 3.98
C ASP A 158 -13.42 -28.10 2.86
N LYS A 159 -13.33 -28.94 1.82
CA LYS A 159 -14.16 -28.84 0.62
C LYS A 159 -15.66 -28.94 0.91
N SER A 160 -16.05 -29.76 1.89
CA SER A 160 -17.47 -29.97 2.23
C SER A 160 -18.06 -28.76 2.92
N HIS A 161 -17.32 -28.18 3.89
CA HIS A 161 -17.68 -26.96 4.57
C HIS A 161 -17.71 -25.76 3.62
N TRP A 162 -16.75 -25.62 2.69
CA TRP A 162 -16.78 -24.57 1.66
C TRP A 162 -18.00 -24.65 0.73
N LYS A 163 -18.43 -25.87 0.40
CA LYS A 163 -19.63 -26.08 -0.43
C LYS A 163 -20.89 -25.65 0.31
N GLU A 164 -21.02 -26.03 1.58
CA GLU A 164 -22.13 -25.63 2.44
C GLU A 164 -22.14 -24.12 2.67
N PHE A 165 -20.99 -23.55 3.02
CA PHE A 165 -20.76 -22.11 3.16
C PHE A 165 -21.24 -21.33 1.94
N THR A 166 -20.71 -21.67 0.76
CA THR A 166 -21.02 -20.94 -0.48
C THR A 166 -22.50 -21.03 -0.80
N ARG A 167 -23.12 -22.20 -0.58
CA ARG A 167 -24.56 -22.38 -0.81
C ARG A 167 -25.39 -21.48 0.11
N HIS A 168 -25.06 -21.42 1.40
CA HIS A 168 -25.84 -20.66 2.38
C HIS A 168 -25.63 -19.14 2.25
N ILE A 169 -24.38 -18.67 2.15
CA ILE A 169 -24.08 -17.24 2.09
C ILE A 169 -24.66 -16.59 0.83
N LEU A 170 -24.56 -17.25 -0.32
CA LEU A 170 -25.13 -16.72 -1.56
C LEU A 170 -26.66 -16.67 -1.53
N GLN A 171 -27.32 -17.63 -0.89
CA GLN A 171 -28.79 -17.60 -0.76
C GLN A 171 -29.26 -16.43 0.13
N CYS A 172 -28.45 -16.02 1.10
CA CYS A 172 -28.78 -14.95 2.05
C CYS A 172 -28.43 -13.54 1.53
N ASP A 173 -27.28 -13.39 0.88
CA ASP A 173 -26.78 -12.08 0.45
C ASP A 173 -26.97 -11.78 -1.05
N ALA A 174 -27.51 -12.71 -1.86
CA ALA A 174 -27.76 -12.47 -3.28
C ALA A 174 -28.65 -11.23 -3.53
N PRO A 175 -28.43 -10.50 -4.65
CA PRO A 175 -29.25 -9.34 -5.05
C PRO A 175 -30.74 -9.63 -5.28
N GLY A 176 -31.17 -10.90 -5.27
CA GLY A 176 -32.56 -11.32 -5.40
C GLY A 176 -32.86 -12.58 -4.60
N ARG A 177 -34.01 -12.61 -3.92
CA ARG A 177 -34.50 -13.80 -3.20
C ARG A 177 -34.66 -14.96 -4.20
N GLY A 178 -34.04 -16.12 -3.91
CA GLY A 178 -34.26 -17.36 -4.66
C GLY A 178 -33.25 -17.68 -5.77
N VAL A 179 -32.19 -16.88 -5.97
CA VAL A 179 -31.12 -17.23 -6.92
C VAL A 179 -30.28 -18.37 -6.33
N GLN A 180 -30.45 -19.58 -6.88
CA GLN A 180 -29.64 -20.75 -6.54
C GLN A 180 -28.28 -20.68 -7.27
N PRO A 181 -27.14 -20.80 -6.57
CA PRO A 181 -25.83 -20.90 -7.21
C PRO A 181 -25.78 -22.17 -8.07
N THR A 182 -25.33 -22.05 -9.33
CA THR A 182 -25.18 -23.25 -10.18
C THR A 182 -24.11 -24.19 -9.62
N GLY A 183 -24.21 -25.50 -9.89
CA GLY A 183 -23.20 -26.47 -9.47
C GLY A 183 -21.79 -26.14 -9.97
N ARG A 184 -21.67 -25.49 -11.14
CA ARG A 184 -20.41 -24.96 -11.69
C ARG A 184 -19.85 -23.80 -10.88
N MET A 185 -20.71 -22.92 -10.35
CA MET A 185 -20.30 -21.80 -9.49
C MET A 185 -19.79 -22.30 -8.14
N LEU A 186 -20.50 -23.24 -7.51
CA LEU A 186 -20.05 -23.90 -6.29
C LEU A 186 -18.71 -24.61 -6.50
N LYS A 187 -18.52 -25.20 -7.70
CA LYS A 187 -17.28 -25.87 -8.09
C LYS A 187 -16.05 -24.96 -8.07
N GLN A 188 -16.19 -23.76 -8.63
CA GLN A 188 -15.09 -22.81 -8.70
C GLN A 188 -14.68 -22.23 -7.35
N VAL A 189 -15.62 -22.05 -6.40
CA VAL A 189 -15.27 -21.51 -5.08
C VAL A 189 -14.38 -22.48 -4.30
N TYR A 190 -14.69 -23.77 -4.30
CA TYR A 190 -13.84 -24.74 -3.60
C TYR A 190 -12.52 -25.04 -4.31
N GLU A 191 -12.49 -25.03 -5.65
CA GLU A 191 -11.24 -25.22 -6.41
C GLU A 191 -10.23 -24.10 -6.11
N ASN A 192 -10.72 -22.95 -5.65
CA ASN A 192 -9.90 -21.81 -5.23
C ASN A 192 -9.66 -21.76 -3.70
N SER A 193 -10.01 -22.80 -2.93
CA SER A 193 -9.74 -22.80 -1.47
C SER A 193 -8.25 -22.66 -1.13
N ASP A 194 -7.37 -23.24 -1.95
CA ASP A 194 -5.92 -23.06 -1.87
C ASP A 194 -5.49 -21.59 -2.04
N THR A 195 -6.26 -20.79 -2.78
CA THR A 195 -5.98 -19.36 -2.96
C THR A 195 -6.18 -18.57 -1.68
N LEU A 196 -7.24 -18.87 -0.92
CA LEU A 196 -7.50 -18.20 0.35
C LEU A 196 -6.40 -18.51 1.36
N TRP A 197 -5.93 -19.77 1.37
CA TRP A 197 -4.76 -20.16 2.14
C TRP A 197 -3.52 -19.38 1.72
N LYS A 198 -3.22 -19.29 0.41
CA LYS A 198 -2.09 -18.49 -0.11
C LYS A 198 -2.14 -17.03 0.33
N ILE A 199 -3.30 -16.37 0.28
CA ILE A 199 -3.44 -14.99 0.76
C ILE A 199 -3.11 -14.88 2.25
N THR A 200 -3.59 -15.83 3.06
CA THR A 200 -3.26 -15.88 4.48
C THR A 200 -1.77 -16.12 4.71
N GLU A 201 -1.13 -17.02 3.96
CA GLU A 201 0.32 -17.25 4.03
C GLU A 201 1.13 -16.01 3.65
N GLU A 202 0.78 -15.35 2.54
CA GLU A 202 1.44 -14.13 2.08
C GLU A 202 1.27 -12.98 3.08
N PHE A 203 0.20 -12.96 3.86
CA PHE A 203 -0.09 -11.96 4.88
C PHE A 203 0.61 -12.25 6.22
N LYS A 204 1.03 -13.50 6.50
CA LYS A 204 1.68 -13.88 7.78
C LYS A 204 2.81 -12.95 8.22
N PRO A 205 3.75 -12.53 7.35
CA PRO A 205 4.85 -11.63 7.75
C PRO A 205 4.39 -10.26 8.24
N LEU A 206 3.15 -9.86 7.93
CA LEU A 206 2.62 -8.53 8.26
C LEU A 206 1.97 -8.46 9.64
N LYS A 207 1.74 -9.61 10.29
CA LYS A 207 1.00 -9.68 11.55
C LYS A 207 1.68 -8.94 12.71
N SER A 208 3.00 -8.75 12.65
CA SER A 208 3.75 -7.98 13.65
C SER A 208 3.71 -6.46 13.41
N SER A 209 3.21 -6.03 12.25
CA SER A 209 3.18 -4.63 11.83
C SER A 209 1.75 -4.07 11.81
N LEU A 210 0.78 -4.82 12.30
CA LEU A 210 -0.64 -4.52 12.29
C LEU A 210 -1.32 -5.13 13.52
N GLU A 211 -2.42 -4.53 13.94
CA GLU A 211 -3.23 -5.02 15.06
C GLU A 211 -4.58 -5.56 14.62
N PHE A 212 -5.14 -6.49 15.40
CA PHE A 212 -6.35 -7.24 15.00
C PHE A 212 -7.41 -7.29 16.08
N VAL A 213 -8.67 -7.15 15.66
CA VAL A 213 -9.85 -7.46 16.46
C VAL A 213 -10.72 -8.47 15.71
N THR A 214 -10.98 -9.62 16.31
CA THR A 214 -11.69 -10.72 15.66
C THR A 214 -13.02 -11.01 16.36
N PHE A 215 -14.11 -11.02 15.58
CA PHE A 215 -15.43 -11.42 16.03
C PHE A 215 -15.83 -12.77 15.45
N ILE A 216 -16.28 -13.66 16.34
CA ILE A 216 -16.55 -15.06 16.07
C ILE A 216 -18.04 -15.34 16.24
N GLU A 217 -18.57 -16.20 15.38
CA GLU A 217 -19.97 -16.64 15.40
C GLU A 217 -20.29 -17.35 16.72
N SER A 218 -21.45 -17.05 17.29
CA SER A 218 -21.97 -17.76 18.47
C SER A 218 -23.09 -18.73 18.14
N LYS A 219 -23.73 -18.59 16.97
CA LYS A 219 -24.86 -19.41 16.54
C LYS A 219 -24.63 -19.97 15.15
N PRO A 220 -25.01 -21.24 14.88
CA PRO A 220 -24.99 -21.76 13.52
C PRO A 220 -26.08 -21.09 12.67
N MET A 221 -25.87 -21.03 11.35
CA MET A 221 -26.94 -20.61 10.44
C MET A 221 -28.10 -21.62 10.45
N LYS A 222 -29.32 -21.15 10.19
CA LYS A 222 -30.50 -22.02 10.12
C LYS A 222 -30.30 -23.16 9.10
N GLY A 223 -30.46 -24.39 9.56
CA GLY A 223 -30.27 -25.60 8.74
C GLY A 223 -28.82 -26.06 8.62
N VAL A 224 -27.88 -25.39 9.28
CA VAL A 224 -26.48 -25.80 9.45
C VAL A 224 -26.30 -26.25 10.90
N GLY A 225 -25.63 -27.39 11.11
CA GLY A 225 -25.42 -27.96 12.45
C GLY A 225 -24.22 -27.38 13.22
N HIS A 226 -23.50 -26.43 12.61
CA HIS A 226 -22.23 -25.89 13.11
C HIS A 226 -22.06 -24.41 12.69
N VAL A 227 -21.14 -23.71 13.35
CA VAL A 227 -20.70 -22.36 12.93
C VAL A 227 -19.68 -22.46 11.80
N PHE A 228 -19.72 -21.55 10.84
CA PHE A 228 -18.75 -21.56 9.74
C PHE A 228 -17.37 -21.10 10.21
N VAL A 229 -17.33 -20.11 11.10
CA VAL A 229 -16.10 -19.57 11.66
C VAL A 229 -16.11 -19.71 13.18
N ASP A 230 -15.33 -20.68 13.66
CA ASP A 230 -14.95 -20.83 15.06
C ASP A 230 -13.59 -20.15 15.34
N LYS A 231 -13.05 -20.31 16.56
CA LYS A 231 -11.71 -19.78 16.91
C LYS A 231 -10.60 -20.31 16.02
N GLY A 232 -10.62 -21.58 15.66
CA GLY A 232 -9.59 -22.20 14.84
C GLY A 232 -9.55 -21.65 13.42
N ARG A 233 -10.69 -21.17 12.91
CA ARG A 233 -10.80 -20.57 11.57
C ARG A 233 -10.71 -19.04 11.58
N GLY A 234 -11.16 -18.40 12.65
CA GLY A 234 -11.35 -16.96 12.72
C GLY A 234 -10.18 -16.17 13.28
N LEU A 235 -9.32 -16.76 14.12
CA LEU A 235 -8.22 -16.01 14.74
C LEU A 235 -7.05 -15.78 13.78
N MET A 236 -6.48 -14.57 13.84
CA MET A 236 -5.28 -14.21 13.09
C MET A 236 -4.00 -14.72 13.74
N HIS A 237 -4.01 -14.98 15.05
CA HIS A 237 -2.82 -15.25 15.86
C HIS A 237 -1.77 -14.13 15.73
N GLY A 238 -2.24 -12.88 15.82
CA GLY A 238 -1.35 -11.72 15.97
C GLY A 238 -0.87 -11.57 17.42
N PRO A 239 0.21 -10.79 17.69
CA PRO A 239 0.79 -10.67 19.03
C PRO A 239 -0.21 -10.23 20.10
N GLU A 240 -1.01 -9.20 19.81
CA GLU A 240 -1.96 -8.58 20.75
C GLU A 240 -3.42 -8.70 20.25
N GLU A 241 -3.73 -9.75 19.48
CA GLU A 241 -5.06 -9.92 18.89
C GLU A 241 -6.17 -10.00 19.95
N GLN A 242 -7.12 -9.07 19.87
CA GLN A 242 -8.35 -9.14 20.66
C GLN A 242 -9.39 -10.00 19.95
N HIS A 243 -10.11 -10.83 20.70
CA HIS A 243 -11.22 -11.60 20.14
C HIS A 243 -12.42 -11.72 21.07
N ARG A 244 -13.61 -11.79 20.47
CA ARG A 244 -14.90 -11.93 21.16
C ARG A 244 -15.87 -12.77 20.32
N TYR A 245 -16.74 -13.50 21.00
CA TYR A 245 -17.95 -14.02 20.37
C TYR A 245 -18.98 -12.89 20.30
N LEU A 246 -19.68 -12.76 19.18
CA LEU A 246 -20.83 -11.87 19.05
C LEU A 246 -22.08 -12.71 18.83
N GLU A 247 -23.22 -12.22 19.32
CA GLU A 247 -24.50 -12.88 19.13
C GLU A 247 -24.88 -12.86 17.64
N GLY A 248 -25.07 -14.04 17.05
CA GLY A 248 -25.40 -14.14 15.63
C GLY A 248 -24.73 -15.31 14.92
N ASP A 249 -25.25 -15.58 13.73
CA ASP A 249 -24.66 -16.48 12.74
C ASP A 249 -23.73 -15.71 11.78
N HIS A 250 -23.15 -16.42 10.81
CA HIS A 250 -22.19 -15.85 9.85
C HIS A 250 -22.66 -14.54 9.18
N VAL A 251 -23.95 -14.38 8.92
CA VAL A 251 -24.51 -13.21 8.23
C VAL A 251 -24.98 -12.14 9.22
N SER A 252 -25.60 -12.55 10.32
CA SER A 252 -26.19 -11.65 11.32
C SER A 252 -25.18 -11.07 12.31
N ILE A 253 -24.01 -11.67 12.48
CA ILE A 253 -22.96 -11.22 13.41
C ILE A 253 -22.54 -9.74 13.26
N CYS A 254 -22.68 -9.17 12.07
CA CYS A 254 -22.29 -7.80 11.77
C CYS A 254 -23.50 -6.84 11.61
N LYS A 255 -24.68 -7.25 12.08
CA LYS A 255 -25.94 -6.53 11.93
C LYS A 255 -26.57 -6.27 13.30
N PHE A 256 -26.55 -5.02 13.73
CA PHE A 256 -27.05 -4.60 15.04
C PHE A 256 -28.36 -3.82 14.90
N ARG A 257 -29.39 -4.23 15.63
CA ARG A 257 -30.65 -3.50 15.75
C ARG A 257 -30.47 -2.23 16.57
N LYS A 258 -31.44 -1.31 16.48
CA LYS A 258 -31.39 -0.01 17.17
C LYS A 258 -31.28 -0.13 18.69
N ASP A 259 -31.93 -1.14 19.25
CA ASP A 259 -31.96 -1.47 20.68
C ASP A 259 -30.78 -2.32 21.14
N GLU A 260 -29.90 -2.75 20.22
CA GLU A 260 -28.73 -3.60 20.49
C GLU A 260 -27.43 -2.79 20.64
N GLU A 261 -27.49 -1.57 21.15
CA GLU A 261 -26.30 -0.72 21.32
C GLU A 261 -25.26 -1.38 22.26
N LEU A 262 -25.69 -2.20 23.23
CA LEU A 262 -24.80 -3.01 24.07
C LEU A 262 -24.08 -4.13 23.27
N GLN A 263 -24.70 -4.71 22.25
CA GLN A 263 -24.02 -5.70 21.40
C GLN A 263 -23.04 -5.04 20.42
N PHE A 264 -23.26 -3.76 20.10
CA PHE A 264 -22.35 -2.96 19.30
C PHE A 264 -21.14 -2.45 20.09
N GLU A 265 -21.22 -2.37 21.42
CA GLU A 265 -20.14 -1.86 22.27
C GLU A 265 -18.76 -2.52 22.02
N PRO A 266 -18.63 -3.85 21.89
CA PRO A 266 -17.36 -4.48 21.55
C PRO A 266 -16.75 -3.97 20.22
N VAL A 267 -17.61 -3.67 19.23
CA VAL A 267 -17.18 -3.11 17.92
C VAL A 267 -16.65 -1.70 18.10
N ARG A 268 -17.38 -0.84 18.83
CA ARG A 268 -16.92 0.51 19.18
C ARG A 268 -15.59 0.48 19.91
N ASN A 269 -15.49 -0.34 20.96
CA ASN A 269 -14.30 -0.43 21.80
C ASN A 269 -13.10 -0.98 21.01
N GLY A 270 -13.32 -1.95 20.12
CA GLY A 270 -12.30 -2.48 19.23
C GLY A 270 -11.77 -1.44 18.24
N ILE A 271 -12.64 -0.62 17.63
CA ILE A 271 -12.22 0.49 16.75
C ILE A 271 -11.41 1.52 17.55
N ALA A 272 -11.92 1.95 18.71
CA ALA A 272 -11.24 2.92 19.56
C ALA A 272 -9.88 2.41 20.06
N TRP A 273 -9.75 1.10 20.31
CA TRP A 273 -8.48 0.48 20.63
C TRP A 273 -7.52 0.50 19.44
N LEU A 274 -7.97 0.09 18.24
CA LEU A 274 -7.15 0.09 17.01
C LEU A 274 -6.64 1.50 16.65
N MET A 275 -7.43 2.54 16.88
CA MET A 275 -7.03 3.94 16.63
C MET A 275 -5.79 4.35 17.43
N LYS A 276 -5.60 3.78 18.62
CA LYS A 276 -4.50 4.11 19.54
C LYS A 276 -3.24 3.30 19.31
N GLN A 277 -3.29 2.28 18.45
CA GLN A 277 -2.15 1.38 18.24
C GLN A 277 -1.06 2.04 17.40
N THR A 278 0.20 1.69 17.68
CA THR A 278 1.39 2.18 16.96
C THR A 278 2.31 1.02 16.55
N PRO A 279 1.81 0.06 15.75
CA PRO A 279 2.54 -1.17 15.45
C PRO A 279 3.80 -0.93 14.60
N LYS A 280 3.86 0.14 13.80
CA LYS A 280 4.99 0.43 12.90
C LYS A 280 5.89 1.53 13.45
N ALA A 281 7.16 1.56 13.04
CA ALA A 281 8.08 2.61 13.49
C ALA A 281 7.60 4.03 13.12
N ILE A 282 7.07 4.21 11.91
CA ILE A 282 6.50 5.48 11.42
C ILE A 282 5.29 5.94 12.24
N ASP A 283 4.60 5.03 12.92
CA ASP A 283 3.45 5.35 13.75
C ASP A 283 3.82 6.13 15.01
N ARG A 284 5.08 6.01 15.44
CA ARG A 284 5.65 6.67 16.62
C ARG A 284 6.22 8.05 16.30
N VAL A 285 6.33 8.38 15.01
CA VAL A 285 6.61 9.73 14.55
C VAL A 285 5.34 10.55 14.77
N GLY A 286 5.39 11.48 15.73
CA GLY A 286 4.25 12.34 16.04
C GLY A 286 3.77 13.14 14.83
N ASP A 287 2.57 13.71 14.92
CA ASP A 287 1.88 14.32 13.78
C ASP A 287 2.71 15.38 13.04
N ARG A 288 3.43 16.22 13.78
CA ARG A 288 4.31 17.25 13.21
C ARG A 288 5.46 16.64 12.40
N GLY A 289 6.00 15.50 12.83
CA GLY A 289 7.04 14.78 12.10
C GLY A 289 6.49 14.16 10.81
N LYS A 290 5.28 13.57 10.85
CA LYS A 290 4.62 13.07 9.65
C LYS A 290 4.32 14.18 8.66
N LEU A 291 3.83 15.33 9.13
CA LEU A 291 3.65 16.52 8.29
C LEU A 291 4.98 16.98 7.66
N ALA A 292 6.07 16.99 8.43
CA ALA A 292 7.40 17.32 7.91
C ALA A 292 7.83 16.34 6.80
N LEU A 293 7.67 15.03 7.02
CA LEU A 293 7.98 14.00 6.03
C LEU A 293 7.19 14.22 4.73
N TYR A 294 5.86 14.28 4.80
CA TYR A 294 5.02 14.39 3.60
C TYR A 294 5.05 15.79 2.96
N SER A 295 5.57 16.80 3.66
CA SER A 295 5.90 18.10 3.04
C SER A 295 7.12 18.04 2.11
N LEU A 296 8.05 17.09 2.33
CA LEU A 296 9.17 16.87 1.40
C LEU A 296 8.64 16.38 0.05
N CYS A 297 7.79 15.37 0.04
CA CYS A 297 7.36 14.73 -1.19
C CYS A 297 6.05 13.97 -0.95
N SER A 298 5.15 13.96 -1.93
CA SER A 298 3.96 13.10 -1.89
C SER A 298 4.26 11.74 -2.51
N ASP A 299 3.49 10.72 -2.15
CA ASP A 299 3.65 9.39 -2.75
C ASP A 299 3.31 9.35 -4.25
N ARG A 300 2.46 10.26 -4.74
CA ARG A 300 2.17 10.36 -6.18
C ARG A 300 3.43 10.63 -7.00
N PHE A 301 4.36 11.39 -6.43
CA PHE A 301 5.66 11.65 -7.03
C PHE A 301 6.42 10.35 -7.32
N HIS A 302 6.42 9.41 -6.35
CA HIS A 302 7.11 8.12 -6.47
C HIS A 302 6.36 7.14 -7.37
N SER A 303 5.03 7.23 -7.37
CA SER A 303 4.15 6.20 -7.94
C SER A 303 3.80 6.39 -9.41
N PHE A 304 3.95 7.58 -10.00
CA PHE A 304 3.46 7.84 -11.36
C PHE A 304 3.92 6.82 -12.40
N LEU A 305 5.23 6.54 -12.49
CA LEU A 305 5.75 5.53 -13.42
C LEU A 305 5.57 4.11 -12.90
N LEU A 306 5.61 3.91 -11.57
CA LEU A 306 5.36 2.61 -10.96
C LEU A 306 3.90 2.15 -11.12
N ASN A 307 2.95 3.06 -11.34
CA ASN A 307 1.55 2.74 -11.57
C ASN A 307 1.29 2.22 -13.00
N LYS A 308 2.26 2.33 -13.90
CA LYS A 308 2.09 1.84 -15.27
C LYS A 308 2.28 0.32 -15.32
N THR A 309 1.29 -0.37 -15.85
CA THR A 309 1.38 -1.82 -16.11
C THR A 309 2.24 -2.04 -17.36
N PRO A 310 3.41 -2.70 -17.24
CA PRO A 310 4.18 -3.07 -18.41
C PRO A 310 3.48 -4.19 -19.19
N THR A 311 3.79 -4.32 -20.48
CA THR A 311 3.45 -5.53 -21.24
C THR A 311 4.21 -6.71 -20.65
N THR A 312 3.60 -7.90 -20.63
CA THR A 312 4.26 -9.12 -20.15
C THR A 312 5.57 -9.37 -20.90
N GLY A 313 6.65 -9.68 -20.19
CA GLY A 313 7.98 -9.90 -20.80
C GLY A 313 8.81 -8.64 -20.99
N THR A 314 8.25 -7.43 -20.79
CA THR A 314 8.99 -6.17 -20.91
C THR A 314 10.14 -6.15 -19.89
N CYS A 315 11.33 -5.75 -20.35
CA CYS A 315 12.55 -5.61 -19.55
C CYS A 315 13.13 -6.89 -18.92
N GLU A 316 12.46 -8.06 -18.96
CA GLU A 316 12.97 -9.32 -18.37
C GLU A 316 14.36 -9.73 -18.87
N TRP A 317 14.71 -9.36 -20.11
CA TRP A 317 16.04 -9.60 -20.68
C TRP A 317 17.19 -9.01 -19.85
N ILE A 318 16.93 -7.99 -19.03
CA ILE A 318 17.95 -7.35 -18.18
C ILE A 318 18.39 -8.28 -17.05
N ASN A 319 17.50 -9.18 -16.61
CA ASN A 319 17.72 -10.07 -15.48
C ASN A 319 18.94 -10.97 -15.71
N GLU A 320 19.20 -11.36 -16.95
CA GLU A 320 20.29 -12.26 -17.30
C GLU A 320 21.60 -11.54 -17.61
N ARG A 321 21.62 -10.21 -17.61
CA ARG A 321 22.84 -9.44 -17.94
C ARG A 321 23.85 -9.53 -16.80
N ARG A 322 25.04 -10.03 -17.12
CA ARG A 322 26.15 -10.21 -16.17
C ARG A 322 26.47 -8.92 -15.40
N GLN A 323 26.47 -7.76 -16.07
CA GLN A 323 26.75 -6.48 -15.43
C GLN A 323 25.75 -6.15 -14.31
N ILE A 324 24.46 -6.43 -14.53
CA ILE A 324 23.39 -6.13 -13.59
C ILE A 324 23.40 -7.11 -12.43
N LYS A 325 23.51 -8.41 -12.72
CA LYS A 325 23.68 -9.44 -11.69
C LYS A 325 24.89 -9.15 -10.82
N ALA A 326 26.06 -8.94 -11.44
CA ALA A 326 27.28 -8.66 -10.70
C ALA A 326 27.20 -7.37 -9.86
N TRP A 327 26.53 -6.34 -10.38
CA TRP A 327 26.32 -5.09 -9.65
C TRP A 327 25.31 -5.23 -8.52
N LEU A 328 24.30 -6.11 -8.61
CA LEU A 328 23.35 -6.37 -7.52
C LEU A 328 23.90 -7.34 -6.46
N ASP A 329 24.66 -8.35 -6.88
CA ASP A 329 25.21 -9.43 -6.04
C ASP A 329 26.55 -9.06 -5.38
N ASP A 330 26.95 -7.79 -5.45
CA ASP A 330 28.17 -7.26 -4.83
C ASP A 330 29.49 -7.84 -5.40
N THR A 331 29.43 -8.58 -6.52
CA THR A 331 30.61 -9.19 -7.15
C THR A 331 31.33 -8.24 -8.11
N LEU A 332 30.68 -7.14 -8.48
CA LEU A 332 31.31 -6.07 -9.25
C LEU A 332 32.05 -5.13 -8.30
N ASP A 333 33.33 -4.86 -8.58
CA ASP A 333 34.14 -3.92 -7.79
C ASP A 333 33.55 -2.49 -7.84
N LYS A 334 32.91 -2.15 -8.96
CA LYS A 334 32.24 -0.85 -9.14
C LYS A 334 30.85 -0.85 -8.50
N ARG A 335 30.56 0.19 -7.72
CA ARG A 335 29.28 0.37 -7.01
C ARG A 335 28.30 1.30 -7.71
N LYS A 336 28.79 1.98 -8.75
CA LYS A 336 28.01 2.91 -9.55
C LYS A 336 27.78 2.29 -10.94
N LEU A 337 26.54 2.29 -11.40
CA LEU A 337 26.12 1.75 -12.69
C LEU A 337 25.41 2.84 -13.49
N TRP A 338 25.76 2.97 -14.76
CA TRP A 338 25.10 3.87 -15.69
C TRP A 338 24.52 3.08 -16.85
N ILE A 339 23.19 3.13 -16.98
CA ILE A 339 22.46 2.59 -18.11
C ILE A 339 22.13 3.72 -19.08
N SER A 340 22.70 3.66 -20.27
CA SER A 340 22.51 4.66 -21.33
C SER A 340 21.65 4.12 -22.46
N GLY A 341 20.91 4.99 -23.16
CA GLY A 341 20.18 4.60 -24.35
C GLY A 341 19.40 5.74 -24.99
N GLY A 342 19.02 5.58 -26.26
CA GLY A 342 18.30 6.60 -27.04
C GLY A 342 16.95 7.04 -26.44
N PRO A 343 16.37 8.16 -26.90
CA PRO A 343 15.01 8.55 -26.53
C PRO A 343 14.01 7.41 -26.77
N ALA A 344 13.00 7.29 -25.91
CA ALA A 344 11.94 6.27 -26.02
C ALA A 344 12.40 4.79 -26.03
N CYS A 345 13.65 4.47 -25.67
CA CYS A 345 14.14 3.09 -25.63
C CYS A 345 13.71 2.28 -24.38
N GLY A 346 12.73 2.77 -23.61
CA GLY A 346 12.19 2.06 -22.45
C GLY A 346 13.00 2.17 -21.15
N LYS A 347 13.95 3.11 -21.02
CA LYS A 347 14.75 3.31 -19.78
C LYS A 347 13.90 3.44 -18.51
N SER A 348 12.83 4.23 -18.55
CA SER A 348 11.96 4.41 -17.37
C SER A 348 11.22 3.12 -16.99
N PHE A 349 10.81 2.30 -17.97
CA PHE A 349 10.27 0.97 -17.72
C PHE A 349 11.34 0.00 -17.20
N LEU A 350 12.58 0.15 -17.65
CA LEU A 350 13.72 -0.61 -17.15
C LEU A 350 14.05 -0.25 -15.70
N ALA A 351 14.08 1.04 -15.37
CA ALA A 351 14.25 1.53 -14.01
C ALA A 351 13.15 0.99 -13.10
N ARG A 352 11.89 1.05 -13.56
CA ARG A 352 10.75 0.42 -12.88
C ARG A 352 11.01 -1.06 -12.59
N HIS A 353 11.31 -1.86 -13.61
CA HIS A 353 11.57 -3.30 -13.48
C HIS A 353 12.71 -3.60 -12.48
N ILE A 354 13.78 -2.80 -12.50
CA ILE A 354 14.87 -2.93 -11.53
C ILE A 354 14.39 -2.65 -10.10
N ILE A 355 13.60 -1.57 -9.90
CA ILE A 355 13.04 -1.18 -8.60
C ILE A 355 12.04 -2.19 -8.06
N THR A 356 11.16 -2.72 -8.91
CA THR A 356 10.03 -3.56 -8.48
C THR A 356 10.33 -5.04 -8.44
N ASP A 357 11.25 -5.54 -9.26
CA ASP A 357 11.42 -6.98 -9.46
C ASP A 357 12.82 -7.46 -9.06
N LEU A 358 13.87 -6.66 -9.34
CA LEU A 358 15.25 -7.06 -9.08
C LEU A 358 15.76 -6.68 -7.69
N ILE A 359 15.63 -5.41 -7.29
CA ILE A 359 16.14 -4.94 -5.99
C ILE A 359 15.47 -5.67 -4.82
N PRO A 360 14.15 -5.89 -4.78
CA PRO A 360 13.49 -6.59 -3.68
C PRO A 360 14.00 -8.03 -3.49
N SER A 361 14.54 -8.64 -4.54
CA SER A 361 15.13 -9.99 -4.49
C SER A 361 16.56 -10.01 -3.93
N SER A 362 17.16 -8.85 -3.63
CA SER A 362 18.59 -8.70 -3.26
C SER A 362 18.85 -8.27 -1.81
N SER A 363 17.84 -8.30 -0.94
CA SER A 363 17.90 -7.81 0.46
C SER A 363 18.35 -6.33 0.59
N LYS A 364 18.18 -5.55 -0.48
CA LYS A 364 18.50 -4.12 -0.54
C LYS A 364 17.22 -3.30 -0.64
N GLU A 365 17.26 -2.05 -0.19
CA GLU A 365 16.17 -1.10 -0.30
C GLU A 365 16.43 -0.12 -1.46
N ALA A 366 15.43 0.06 -2.31
CA ALA A 366 15.48 1.06 -3.37
C ALA A 366 14.97 2.41 -2.85
N VAL A 367 15.71 3.48 -3.15
CA VAL A 367 15.19 4.85 -3.15
C VAL A 367 15.35 5.43 -4.54
N HIS A 368 14.30 6.01 -5.11
CA HIS A 368 14.32 6.41 -6.52
C HIS A 368 13.79 7.81 -6.80
N CYS A 369 14.21 8.37 -7.93
CA CYS A 369 13.61 9.57 -8.49
C CYS A 369 13.47 9.43 -10.00
N PHE A 370 12.26 9.69 -10.51
CA PHE A 370 11.97 9.72 -11.94
C PHE A 370 11.87 11.16 -12.43
N LEU A 371 12.92 11.66 -13.08
CA LEU A 371 12.98 13.00 -13.66
C LEU A 371 12.30 12.99 -15.04
N SER A 372 10.97 12.98 -15.05
CA SER A 372 10.15 12.87 -16.26
C SER A 372 9.29 14.12 -16.49
N ASP A 373 8.73 14.29 -17.68
CA ASP A 373 7.90 15.48 -18.02
C ASP A 373 6.66 15.65 -17.13
N SER A 374 6.23 14.58 -16.43
CA SER A 374 5.12 14.66 -15.46
C SER A 374 5.52 15.26 -14.11
N VAL A 375 6.81 15.52 -13.89
CA VAL A 375 7.34 16.09 -12.66
C VAL A 375 7.67 17.56 -12.86
N VAL A 376 6.98 18.43 -12.11
CA VAL A 376 7.27 19.87 -12.08
C VAL A 376 8.64 20.10 -11.43
N GLY A 377 9.47 20.93 -12.04
CA GLY A 377 10.83 21.21 -11.53
C GLY A 377 11.81 20.05 -11.69
N ARG A 378 11.53 19.08 -12.58
CA ARG A 378 12.42 17.94 -12.89
C ARG A 378 13.86 18.34 -13.25
N ASP A 379 14.08 19.60 -13.59
CA ASP A 379 15.39 20.13 -13.95
C ASP A 379 16.21 20.61 -12.73
N ASP A 380 15.61 20.60 -11.53
CA ASP A 380 16.13 21.11 -10.26
C ASP A 380 16.61 19.98 -9.32
N LEU A 381 17.74 20.21 -8.62
CA LEU A 381 18.32 19.23 -7.70
C LEU A 381 17.42 18.93 -6.49
N SER A 382 16.67 19.92 -6.01
CA SER A 382 15.80 19.79 -4.84
C SER A 382 14.78 18.67 -5.03
N VAL A 383 14.29 18.46 -6.25
CA VAL A 383 13.33 17.40 -6.58
C VAL A 383 13.93 16.02 -6.32
N LEU A 384 15.15 15.77 -6.79
CA LEU A 384 15.86 14.51 -6.59
C LEU A 384 16.17 14.26 -5.11
N LEU A 385 16.67 15.28 -4.41
CA LEU A 385 17.02 15.17 -3.00
C LEU A 385 15.78 14.94 -2.12
N ARG A 386 14.68 15.68 -2.35
CA ARG A 386 13.42 15.50 -1.61
C ARG A 386 12.83 14.11 -1.82
N ALA A 387 12.83 13.63 -3.07
CA ALA A 387 12.24 12.34 -3.41
C ALA A 387 12.97 11.18 -2.73
N THR A 388 14.30 11.17 -2.82
CA THR A 388 15.14 10.11 -2.23
C THR A 388 15.21 10.22 -0.71
N LEU A 389 15.26 11.44 -0.16
CA LEU A 389 15.22 11.68 1.29
C LEU A 389 13.90 11.21 1.91
N HIS A 390 12.76 11.51 1.27
CA HIS A 390 11.45 11.06 1.71
C HIS A 390 11.39 9.53 1.84
N GLN A 391 11.87 8.79 0.84
CA GLN A 391 11.88 7.32 0.88
C GLN A 391 12.85 6.77 1.92
N ALA A 392 14.04 7.36 2.05
CA ALA A 392 15.04 6.93 3.02
C ALA A 392 14.56 7.11 4.46
N LEU A 393 13.90 8.23 4.77
CA LEU A 393 13.32 8.50 6.09
C LEU A 393 12.18 7.55 6.46
N ARG A 394 11.50 6.94 5.48
CA ARG A 394 10.48 5.90 5.76
C ARG A 394 11.10 4.57 6.17
N LEU A 395 12.35 4.31 5.82
CA LEU A 395 13.10 3.13 6.29
C LEU A 395 13.52 3.29 7.75
N VAL A 396 13.87 4.52 8.16
CA VAL A 396 14.38 4.84 9.50
C VAL A 396 13.65 6.07 10.06
N PRO A 397 12.37 5.94 10.50
CA PRO A 397 11.49 7.06 10.83
C PRO A 397 11.97 7.96 11.99
N GLU A 398 12.80 7.44 12.89
CA GLU A 398 13.41 8.21 13.99
C GLU A 398 14.23 9.40 13.49
N LEU A 399 14.81 9.31 12.29
CA LEU A 399 15.58 10.38 11.67
C LEU A 399 14.71 11.57 11.27
N ILE A 400 13.38 11.41 11.17
CA ILE A 400 12.46 12.51 10.87
C ILE A 400 12.46 13.53 12.02
N THR A 401 12.33 13.05 13.25
CA THR A 401 12.38 13.91 14.44
C THR A 401 13.76 14.53 14.61
N GLU A 402 14.82 13.78 14.29
CA GLU A 402 16.19 14.25 14.43
C GLU A 402 16.56 15.33 13.41
N HIS A 403 16.21 15.16 12.13
CA HIS A 403 16.73 15.98 11.02
C HIS A 403 15.71 16.92 10.39
N LEU A 404 14.42 16.57 10.36
CA LEU A 404 13.41 17.36 9.66
C LEU A 404 12.59 18.26 10.58
N LEU A 405 12.17 17.74 11.74
CA LEU A 405 11.11 18.34 12.53
C LEU A 405 11.40 19.81 12.88
N ARG A 406 12.60 20.09 13.40
CA ARG A 406 13.01 21.46 13.75
C ARG A 406 12.97 22.42 12.56
N LEU A 407 13.44 21.98 11.39
CA LEU A 407 13.48 22.81 10.17
C LEU A 407 12.06 23.09 9.67
N PHE A 408 11.21 22.07 9.69
CA PHE A 408 9.81 22.20 9.34
C PHE A 408 9.08 23.18 10.27
N GLU A 409 9.26 23.06 11.58
CA GLU A 409 8.62 23.94 12.56
C GLU A 409 9.09 25.39 12.43
N GLN A 410 10.38 25.61 12.17
CA GLN A 410 10.92 26.93 11.86
C GLN A 410 10.26 27.52 10.60
N GLY A 411 10.18 26.76 9.50
CA GLY A 411 9.51 27.20 8.28
C GLY A 411 8.04 27.54 8.50
N GLN A 412 7.32 26.70 9.25
CA GLN A 412 5.92 26.95 9.62
C GLN A 412 5.76 28.22 10.48
N SER A 413 6.67 28.46 11.43
CA SER A 413 6.65 29.67 12.27
C SER A 413 6.84 30.95 11.44
N LEU A 414 7.61 30.86 10.36
CA LEU A 414 7.84 31.92 9.38
C LEU A 414 6.74 32.01 8.31
N LYS A 415 5.69 31.18 8.40
CA LYS A 415 4.58 31.09 7.44
C LYS A 415 5.03 30.78 6.00
N ILE A 416 6.15 30.08 5.86
CA ILE A 416 6.63 29.58 4.56
C ILE A 416 5.72 28.42 4.14
N LYS A 417 5.35 28.36 2.86
CA LYS A 417 4.57 27.22 2.35
C LYS A 417 5.38 25.93 2.51
N ASP A 418 4.73 24.84 2.90
CA ASP A 418 5.33 23.53 3.12
C ASP A 418 6.37 23.11 2.06
N GLN A 419 6.05 23.32 0.77
CA GLN A 419 6.93 22.94 -0.33
C GLN A 419 8.15 23.87 -0.47
N GLU A 420 8.08 25.11 0.00
CA GLU A 420 9.14 26.12 -0.10
C GLU A 420 10.12 26.05 1.08
N ILE A 421 9.78 25.31 2.15
CA ILE A 421 10.66 25.08 3.31
C ILE A 421 11.95 24.36 2.89
N TRP A 422 11.83 23.41 1.96
CA TRP A 422 12.92 22.52 1.58
C TRP A 422 13.74 23.08 0.42
N THR A 423 14.49 24.15 0.71
CA THR A 423 15.41 24.76 -0.26
C THR A 423 16.56 23.83 -0.62
N GLU A 424 17.19 24.06 -1.78
CA GLU A 424 18.36 23.29 -2.21
C GLU A 424 19.47 23.33 -1.14
N GLU A 425 19.73 24.48 -0.52
CA GLU A 425 20.74 24.62 0.54
C GLU A 425 20.47 23.71 1.74
N ILE A 426 19.22 23.69 2.21
CA ILE A 426 18.82 22.82 3.33
C ILE A 426 18.98 21.35 2.95
N LEU A 427 18.53 20.97 1.75
CA LEU A 427 18.60 19.59 1.27
C LEU A 427 20.03 19.10 1.08
N LYS A 428 20.92 19.93 0.52
CA LYS A 428 22.35 19.63 0.37
C LYS A 428 23.05 19.38 1.72
N ARG A 429 22.54 19.98 2.80
CA ARG A 429 23.03 19.75 4.16
C ARG A 429 22.45 18.47 4.78
N VAL A 430 21.13 18.30 4.72
CA VAL A 430 20.43 17.21 5.41
C VAL A 430 20.61 15.85 4.73
N TRP A 431 20.60 15.84 3.39
CA TRP A 431 20.59 14.60 2.62
C TRP A 431 21.80 13.70 2.91
N PRO A 432 23.05 14.18 2.91
CA PRO A 432 24.21 13.33 3.19
C PRO A 432 24.19 12.69 4.58
N ASP A 433 23.78 13.46 5.60
CA ASP A 433 23.72 13.01 6.99
C ASP A 433 22.67 11.91 7.19
N VAL A 434 21.46 12.12 6.66
CA VAL A 434 20.37 11.15 6.77
C VAL A 434 20.71 9.87 6.02
N MET A 435 21.18 9.98 4.77
CA MET A 435 21.49 8.81 3.95
C MET A 435 22.59 7.96 4.58
N ALA A 436 23.63 8.59 5.17
CA ALA A 436 24.69 7.88 5.89
C ALA A 436 24.18 7.14 7.14
N LYS A 437 23.20 7.71 7.85
CA LYS A 437 22.58 7.05 9.01
C LYS A 437 21.68 5.89 8.60
N VAL A 438 20.94 6.01 7.50
CA VAL A 438 20.12 4.91 6.98
C VAL A 438 20.98 3.71 6.59
N THR A 439 22.18 3.95 6.05
CA THR A 439 23.09 2.85 5.63
C THR A 439 23.74 2.09 6.78
N VAL A 440 23.55 2.52 8.03
CA VAL A 440 23.97 1.74 9.22
C VAL A 440 23.27 0.39 9.23
N ASN A 441 21.95 0.38 9.00
CA ASN A 441 21.11 -0.82 9.10
C ASN A 441 20.57 -1.31 7.75
N HIS A 442 20.62 -0.48 6.70
CA HIS A 442 20.06 -0.81 5.39
C HIS A 442 21.12 -0.77 4.28
N SER A 443 21.03 -1.71 3.35
CA SER A 443 21.77 -1.62 2.09
C SER A 443 20.92 -0.86 1.07
N LEU A 444 21.39 0.29 0.61
CA LEU A 444 20.63 1.21 -0.24
C LEU A 444 21.06 1.14 -1.71
N VAL A 445 20.07 1.15 -2.58
CA VAL A 445 20.22 1.38 -4.01
C VAL A 445 19.53 2.69 -4.38
N VAL A 446 20.31 3.70 -4.75
CA VAL A 446 19.80 4.97 -5.24
C VAL A 446 19.60 4.88 -6.76
N VAL A 447 18.36 5.02 -7.23
CA VAL A 447 18.01 4.94 -8.64
C VAL A 447 17.54 6.30 -9.16
N VAL A 448 18.26 6.83 -10.16
CA VAL A 448 17.93 8.13 -10.78
C VAL A 448 17.66 7.89 -12.26
N ASP A 449 16.40 7.99 -12.67
CA ASP A 449 15.99 7.92 -14.07
C ASP A 449 15.76 9.32 -14.64
N GLY A 450 16.25 9.58 -15.85
CA GLY A 450 16.13 10.88 -16.50
C GLY A 450 17.19 11.89 -16.07
N PHE A 451 18.36 11.45 -15.60
CA PHE A 451 19.43 12.33 -15.10
C PHE A 451 19.80 13.48 -16.06
N THR A 452 19.69 13.26 -17.39
CA THR A 452 19.94 14.26 -18.44
C THR A 452 18.97 15.44 -18.43
N GLU A 453 17.83 15.33 -17.77
CA GLU A 453 16.81 16.39 -17.75
C GLU A 453 17.15 17.51 -16.75
N MET A 454 18.10 17.28 -15.82
CA MET A 454 18.61 18.32 -14.90
C MET A 454 19.57 19.29 -15.57
N LYS A 455 19.58 20.55 -15.13
CA LYS A 455 20.60 21.52 -15.54
C LYS A 455 21.98 21.09 -15.04
N LYS A 456 23.03 21.50 -15.75
CA LYS A 456 24.42 21.16 -15.46
C LYS A 456 24.84 21.48 -14.02
N GLU A 457 24.48 22.65 -13.52
CA GLU A 457 24.81 23.08 -12.14
C GLU A 457 24.17 22.16 -11.09
N HIS A 458 22.94 21.70 -11.33
CA HIS A 458 22.24 20.76 -10.46
C HIS A 458 22.79 19.33 -10.58
N GLN A 459 23.25 18.91 -11.77
CA GLN A 459 23.95 17.64 -11.95
C GLN A 459 25.25 17.60 -11.15
N GLN A 460 26.04 18.68 -11.17
CA GLN A 460 27.25 18.80 -10.34
C GLN A 460 26.90 18.81 -8.85
N GLY A 461 25.88 19.59 -8.46
CA GLY A 461 25.41 19.63 -7.08
C GLY A 461 24.94 18.27 -6.54
N TRP A 462 24.39 17.41 -7.39
CA TRP A 462 24.07 16.02 -7.04
C TRP A 462 25.33 15.21 -6.71
N PHE A 463 26.35 15.25 -7.57
CA PHE A 463 27.59 14.52 -7.33
C PHE A 463 28.31 15.02 -6.07
N ASP A 464 28.34 16.33 -5.84
CA ASP A 464 28.90 16.91 -4.61
C ASP A 464 28.17 16.40 -3.35
N CYS A 465 26.83 16.30 -3.40
CA CYS A 465 26.05 15.72 -2.30
C CYS A 465 26.34 14.24 -2.10
N PHE A 466 26.42 13.49 -3.20
CA PHE A 466 26.70 12.07 -3.15
C PHE A 466 28.10 11.80 -2.59
N GLU A 467 29.11 12.58 -2.96
CA GLU A 467 30.46 12.48 -2.39
C GLU A 467 30.47 12.76 -0.88
N ARG A 468 29.81 13.82 -0.42
CA ARG A 468 29.65 14.09 1.03
C ARG A 468 28.95 12.96 1.77
N PHE A 469 27.97 12.32 1.15
CA PHE A 469 27.33 11.14 1.70
C PHE A 469 28.31 9.98 1.79
N GLN A 470 29.12 9.76 0.75
CA GLN A 470 30.12 8.70 0.75
C GLN A 470 31.18 8.90 1.84
N GLU A 471 31.59 10.14 2.10
CA GLU A 471 32.52 10.48 3.20
C GLU A 471 31.96 10.19 4.59
N LYS A 472 30.63 10.30 4.75
CA LYS A 472 29.93 10.08 6.03
C LYS A 472 29.49 8.64 6.25
N ALA A 473 29.32 7.86 5.18
CA ALA A 473 28.84 6.50 5.26
C ALA A 473 29.90 5.58 5.90
N HIS A 474 29.50 4.84 6.95
CA HIS A 474 30.39 3.90 7.65
C HIS A 474 30.83 2.73 6.77
N ASP A 475 29.94 2.25 5.89
CA ASP A 475 30.20 1.12 5.01
C ASP A 475 29.65 1.41 3.62
N LEU A 476 30.56 1.80 2.74
CA LEU A 476 30.25 2.08 1.34
C LEU A 476 29.85 0.82 0.55
N SER A 477 30.06 -0.40 1.06
CA SER A 477 29.63 -1.62 0.36
C SER A 477 28.12 -1.77 0.32
N LYS A 478 27.43 -1.15 1.31
CA LYS A 478 25.97 -1.06 1.41
C LYS A 478 25.36 -0.02 0.48
N VAL A 479 26.15 0.66 -0.35
CA VAL A 479 25.68 1.77 -1.19
C VAL A 479 25.86 1.42 -2.67
N ARG A 480 24.75 1.54 -3.41
CA ARG A 480 24.72 1.40 -4.87
C ARG A 480 24.06 2.61 -5.50
N LEU A 481 24.58 3.02 -6.66
CA LEU A 481 24.02 4.11 -7.46
C LEU A 481 23.73 3.61 -8.87
N LEU A 482 22.50 3.80 -9.33
CA LEU A 482 22.07 3.53 -10.70
C LEU A 482 21.57 4.82 -11.34
N HIS A 483 22.24 5.25 -12.40
CA HIS A 483 21.76 6.32 -13.27
C HIS A 483 21.21 5.74 -14.56
N LEU A 484 20.05 6.22 -15.01
CA LEU A 484 19.53 5.96 -16.34
C LEU A 484 19.35 7.28 -17.08
N SER A 485 19.96 7.39 -18.26
CA SER A 485 19.91 8.63 -19.03
C SER A 485 20.15 8.42 -20.52
N ARG A 486 20.03 9.50 -21.31
CA ARG A 486 20.49 9.47 -22.70
C ARG A 486 22.02 9.42 -22.74
N GLU A 487 22.57 8.87 -23.83
CA GLU A 487 23.99 9.08 -24.14
C GLU A 487 24.17 10.54 -24.54
N HIS A 488 24.83 11.32 -23.69
CA HIS A 488 25.19 12.69 -24.00
C HIS A 488 26.71 12.85 -23.85
N PRO A 489 27.42 13.33 -24.89
CA PRO A 489 28.89 13.46 -24.88
C PRO A 489 29.45 14.24 -23.69
N GLN A 490 28.67 15.17 -23.14
CA GLN A 490 29.08 15.99 -21.99
C GLN A 490 28.87 15.31 -20.64
N ILE A 491 27.90 14.38 -20.52
CA ILE A 491 27.78 13.53 -19.33
C ILE A 491 28.98 12.58 -19.28
N SER A 492 29.46 12.09 -20.42
CA SER A 492 30.73 11.33 -20.47
C SER A 492 31.97 12.16 -20.08
N LEU A 493 31.88 13.50 -20.07
CA LEU A 493 32.96 14.41 -19.64
C LEU A 493 32.82 14.90 -18.20
N GLU A 494 31.62 15.00 -17.61
CA GLU A 494 31.46 15.30 -16.17
C GLU A 494 31.47 14.06 -15.32
N ILE A 495 30.85 12.98 -15.81
CA ILE A 495 31.12 11.68 -15.23
C ILE A 495 32.60 11.33 -15.49
N SER A 496 33.45 12.04 -16.27
CA SER A 496 34.88 11.71 -16.52
C SER A 496 35.73 11.33 -15.30
N ARG A 497 35.27 11.58 -14.06
CA ARG A 497 35.48 10.72 -12.87
C ARG A 497 34.97 9.25 -13.05
N LEU A 498 34.98 8.73 -14.28
CA LEU A 498 34.06 7.71 -14.84
C LEU A 498 34.58 6.31 -14.64
N ASP A 499 35.86 6.20 -14.26
CA ASP A 499 36.46 4.94 -13.85
C ASP A 499 35.67 4.30 -12.70
N SER A 500 34.96 5.11 -11.90
CA SER A 500 34.09 4.64 -10.82
C SER A 500 32.76 4.03 -11.27
N PHE A 501 32.29 4.29 -12.49
CA PHE A 501 31.03 3.75 -13.02
C PHE A 501 31.26 2.56 -13.96
N GLU A 502 30.42 1.56 -13.82
CA GLU A 502 30.22 0.56 -14.86
C GLU A 502 29.18 1.07 -15.87
N ARG A 503 29.43 0.86 -17.17
CA ARG A 503 28.53 1.35 -18.23
C ARG A 503 27.81 0.21 -18.91
N TYR A 504 26.53 0.38 -19.16
CA TYR A 504 25.71 -0.52 -19.97
C TYR A 504 24.85 0.27 -20.96
N ALA A 505 25.19 0.20 -22.25
CA ALA A 505 24.42 0.83 -23.31
C ALA A 505 23.32 -0.10 -23.83
N VAL A 506 22.06 0.36 -23.78
CA VAL A 506 20.90 -0.34 -24.34
C VAL A 506 20.95 -0.20 -25.86
N LYS A 507 21.28 -1.30 -26.56
CA LYS A 507 21.35 -1.35 -28.03
C LYS A 507 19.96 -1.47 -28.67
N ASP A 508 19.76 -0.78 -29.80
CA ASP A 508 18.48 -0.71 -30.52
C ASP A 508 17.86 -2.06 -30.92
N ARG A 509 18.68 -3.10 -31.13
CA ARG A 509 18.18 -4.45 -31.49
C ARG A 509 17.39 -5.15 -30.38
N ILE A 510 17.57 -4.77 -29.12
CA ILE A 510 16.84 -5.34 -27.97
C ILE A 510 15.41 -4.75 -27.87
N LEU A 511 15.17 -3.61 -28.54
CA LEU A 511 13.98 -2.75 -28.37
C LEU A 511 12.73 -3.21 -29.16
N ARG A 512 12.83 -4.19 -30.07
CA ARG A 512 11.69 -4.67 -30.88
C ARG A 512 10.69 -5.57 -30.10
N LYS A 513 10.91 -5.75 -28.79
CA LYS A 513 10.05 -6.56 -27.91
C LYS A 513 9.50 -5.79 -26.70
N ILE A 514 9.67 -4.45 -26.65
CA ILE A 514 9.13 -3.59 -25.58
C ILE A 514 7.72 -3.16 -25.92
#